data_AF-A0A174A8K2-F1
#
_entry.id   AF-A0A174A8K2-F1
#
_cell.length_a   1.000
_cell.length_b   1.000
_cell.length_c   1.000
_cell.angle_alpha   90.00
_cell.angle_beta   90.00
_cell.angle_gamma   90.00
#
_symmetry.space_group_name_H-M   'P 1'
#
loop_
_entity.id
_entity.type
_entity.pdbx_description
1 polymer ?
#
loop_
_entity_poly.entity_id
_entity_poly.type
_entity_poly.pdbx_seq_one_letter_code
_entity_poly.pdbx_strand_id
1 'polypeptide(L)'
;MIEVIERFESFTTSVAKAYKCIQKIKLAETKRMGLKPSHVMCMYYLGKNPEGLTATELCKLCIEDKAAVSRTIVELTKKEFVKYSETYPSRKYRTRIILTEEGKEINNQINEAIAKAVTNASKSLDEDERKNFYRVFFYITYNLEMICDSYLNEK
;
A
#
# COMPACT_ATOMS: atom_id res chain seq x y z
N MET A 1 -12.85 7.11 32.43
CA MET A 1 -13.32 7.99 31.34
C MET A 1 -12.17 8.83 30.78
N ILE A 2 -11.44 9.58 31.62
CA ILE A 2 -10.23 10.34 31.22
C ILE A 2 -9.19 9.43 30.53
N GLU A 3 -8.87 8.27 31.11
CA GLU A 3 -7.93 7.30 30.52
C GLU A 3 -8.33 6.81 29.11
N VAL A 4 -9.64 6.70 28.83
CA VAL A 4 -10.13 6.29 27.50
C VAL A 4 -9.96 7.42 26.48
N ILE A 5 -10.15 8.67 26.92
CA ILE A 5 -9.96 9.86 26.10
C ILE A 5 -8.47 10.07 25.77
N GLU A 6 -7.58 9.86 26.74
CA GLU A 6 -6.13 9.90 26.53
C GLU A 6 -5.66 8.81 25.54
N ARG A 7 -6.27 7.62 25.57
CA ARG A 7 -6.03 6.57 24.58
C ARG A 7 -6.46 7.00 23.17
N PHE A 8 -7.58 7.71 23.03
CA PHE A 8 -8.03 8.24 21.74
C PHE A 8 -7.02 9.24 21.16
N GLU A 9 -6.57 10.20 21.96
CA GLU A 9 -5.56 11.19 21.53
C GLU A 9 -4.25 10.49 21.12
N SER A 10 -3.74 9.61 22.00
CA SER A 10 -2.48 8.90 21.77
C SER A 10 -2.53 8.06 20.50
N PHE A 11 -3.62 7.31 20.29
CA PHE A 11 -3.77 6.46 19.11
C PHE A 11 -3.88 7.29 17.82
N THR A 12 -4.80 8.26 17.80
CA THR A 12 -5.07 9.07 16.60
C THR A 12 -3.84 9.86 16.16
N THR A 13 -3.15 10.51 17.12
CA THR A 13 -1.94 11.28 16.82
C THR A 13 -0.79 10.39 16.39
N SER A 14 -0.62 9.20 16.99
CA SER A 14 0.43 8.24 16.63
C SER A 14 0.23 7.68 15.22
N VAL A 15 -0.98 7.28 14.86
CA VAL A 15 -1.32 6.80 13.50
C VAL A 15 -1.08 7.91 12.48
N ALA A 16 -1.55 9.13 12.74
CA ALA A 16 -1.35 10.27 11.85
C ALA A 16 0.14 10.62 11.67
N LYS A 17 0.92 10.59 12.76
CA LYS A 17 2.37 10.81 12.72
C LYS A 17 3.07 9.75 11.89
N ALA A 18 2.78 8.46 12.14
CA ALA A 18 3.35 7.34 11.39
C ALA A 18 3.05 7.46 9.89
N TYR A 19 1.78 7.70 9.54
CA TYR A 19 1.37 7.87 8.14
C TYR A 19 2.12 9.02 7.45
N LYS A 20 2.19 10.21 8.09
CA LYS A 20 2.92 11.36 7.54
C LYS A 20 4.41 11.08 7.36
N CYS A 21 5.05 10.38 8.30
CA CYS A 21 6.44 9.96 8.17
C CYS A 21 6.63 9.01 6.97
N ILE A 22 5.76 8.01 6.82
CA ILE A 22 5.79 7.09 5.67
C ILE A 22 5.63 7.86 4.35
N GLN A 23 4.71 8.83 4.26
CA GLN A 23 4.54 9.63 3.04
C GLN A 23 5.78 10.48 2.71
N LYS A 24 6.44 11.05 3.72
CA LYS A 24 7.71 11.79 3.53
C LYS A 24 8.82 10.88 3.01
N ILE A 25 8.93 9.67 3.56
CA ILE A 25 9.91 8.66 3.10
C ILE A 25 9.61 8.26 1.65
N LYS A 26 8.35 7.89 1.35
CA LYS A 26 7.92 7.57 -0.01
C LYS A 26 8.27 8.69 -0.98
N LEU A 27 7.96 9.94 -0.64
CA LEU A 27 8.27 11.10 -1.49
C LEU A 27 9.77 11.26 -1.76
N ALA A 28 10.60 11.12 -0.73
CA ALA A 28 12.05 11.23 -0.88
C ALA A 28 12.61 10.11 -1.77
N GLU A 29 12.18 8.87 -1.55
CA GLU A 29 12.65 7.69 -2.29
C GLU A 29 12.12 7.64 -3.73
N THR A 30 10.86 8.00 -3.97
CA THR A 30 10.30 7.93 -5.32
C THR A 30 10.80 9.05 -6.22
N LYS A 31 11.18 10.21 -5.66
CA LYS A 31 11.71 11.34 -6.43
C LYS A 31 12.95 10.95 -7.24
N ARG A 32 13.85 10.15 -6.66
CA ARG A 32 15.04 9.64 -7.37
C ARG A 32 14.74 8.55 -8.41
N MET A 33 13.57 7.92 -8.32
CA MET A 33 13.12 6.86 -9.24
C MET A 33 12.19 7.39 -10.35
N GLY A 34 11.95 8.71 -10.41
CA GLY A 34 11.00 9.29 -11.36
C GLY A 34 9.54 8.88 -11.10
N LEU A 35 9.20 8.51 -9.86
CA LEU A 35 7.90 8.01 -9.43
C LEU A 35 7.20 8.98 -8.46
N LYS A 36 5.89 8.80 -8.30
CA LYS A 36 5.09 9.45 -7.25
C LYS A 36 4.88 8.51 -6.06
N PRO A 37 4.65 9.03 -4.84
CA PRO A 37 4.32 8.21 -3.67
C PRO A 37 3.13 7.25 -3.87
N SER A 38 2.13 7.68 -4.66
CA SER A 38 0.95 6.89 -4.99
C SER A 38 1.26 5.66 -5.85
N HIS A 39 2.37 5.66 -6.58
CA HIS A 39 2.78 4.53 -7.43
C HIS A 39 3.33 3.35 -6.62
N VAL A 40 3.87 3.61 -5.43
CA VAL A 40 4.66 2.63 -4.64
C VAL A 40 3.88 1.36 -4.35
N MET A 41 2.64 1.46 -3.86
CA MET A 41 1.87 0.27 -3.46
C MET A 41 1.47 -0.56 -4.67
N CYS A 42 1.07 0.08 -5.78
CA CYS A 42 0.74 -0.63 -7.02
C CYS A 42 1.97 -1.37 -7.55
N MET A 43 3.13 -0.72 -7.63
CA MET A 43 4.37 -1.36 -8.09
C MET A 43 4.77 -2.53 -7.17
N TYR A 44 4.77 -2.33 -5.86
CA TYR A 44 5.09 -3.36 -4.87
C TYR A 44 4.20 -4.62 -5.03
N TYR A 45 2.88 -4.44 -5.11
CA TYR A 45 1.97 -5.58 -5.24
C TYR A 45 2.06 -6.25 -6.62
N LEU A 46 2.28 -5.49 -7.69
CA LEU A 46 2.52 -6.07 -9.01
C LEU A 46 3.84 -6.86 -9.05
N GLY A 47 4.88 -6.40 -8.38
CA GLY A 47 6.15 -7.13 -8.23
C GLY A 47 6.02 -8.40 -7.40
N LYS A 48 5.15 -8.39 -6.39
CA LYS A 48 4.83 -9.56 -5.56
C LYS A 48 3.99 -10.62 -6.29
N ASN A 49 3.26 -10.23 -7.33
CA ASN A 49 2.33 -11.10 -8.07
C ASN A 49 2.69 -11.09 -9.57
N PRO A 50 3.71 -11.87 -10.01
CA PRO A 50 4.20 -11.85 -11.39
C PRO A 50 3.16 -12.22 -12.45
N GLU A 51 2.14 -12.98 -12.08
CA GLU A 51 0.98 -13.30 -12.92
C GLU A 51 0.07 -12.09 -13.19
N GLY A 52 0.30 -11.00 -12.48
CA GLY A 52 -0.40 -9.73 -12.59
C GLY A 52 -1.65 -9.64 -11.73
N LEU A 53 -2.20 -8.42 -11.61
CA LEU A 53 -3.38 -8.13 -10.80
C LEU A 53 -4.42 -7.38 -11.62
N THR A 54 -5.69 -7.62 -11.34
CA THR A 54 -6.78 -6.78 -11.84
C THR A 54 -6.81 -5.43 -11.11
N ALA A 55 -7.42 -4.42 -11.73
CA ALA A 55 -7.60 -3.12 -11.08
C ALA A 55 -8.38 -3.24 -9.76
N THR A 56 -9.35 -4.16 -9.66
CA THR A 56 -10.12 -4.41 -8.43
C THR A 56 -9.26 -5.02 -7.32
N GLU A 57 -8.38 -5.98 -7.64
CA GLU A 57 -7.43 -6.53 -6.67
C GLU A 57 -6.46 -5.45 -6.18
N LEU A 58 -5.98 -4.58 -7.07
CA LEU A 58 -5.13 -3.45 -6.71
C LEU A 58 -5.85 -2.45 -5.79
N CYS A 59 -7.13 -2.12 -6.04
CA CYS A 59 -7.91 -1.26 -5.14
C CYS A 59 -7.94 -1.83 -3.72
N LYS A 60 -8.21 -3.13 -3.60
CA LYS A 60 -8.27 -3.82 -2.30
C LYS A 60 -6.92 -3.86 -1.61
N LEU A 61 -5.87 -4.29 -2.31
CA LEU A 61 -4.53 -4.44 -1.74
C LEU A 61 -3.89 -3.10 -1.37
N CYS A 62 -4.11 -2.06 -2.17
CA CYS A 62 -3.58 -0.72 -1.91
C CYS A 62 -4.44 0.06 -0.92
N ILE A 63 -5.67 -0.38 -0.64
CA ILE A 63 -6.68 0.35 0.15
C ILE A 63 -6.94 1.72 -0.50
N GLU A 64 -7.19 1.70 -1.81
CA GLU A 64 -7.37 2.89 -2.64
C GLU A 64 -8.65 2.77 -3.46
N ASP A 65 -9.25 3.90 -3.79
CA ASP A 65 -10.42 3.93 -4.65
C ASP A 65 -10.08 3.64 -6.13
N LYS A 66 -11.12 3.33 -6.91
CA LYS A 66 -10.99 2.98 -8.33
C LYS A 66 -10.37 4.12 -9.16
N ALA A 67 -10.65 5.38 -8.83
CA ALA A 67 -10.14 6.53 -9.57
C ALA A 67 -8.65 6.78 -9.27
N ALA A 68 -8.21 6.58 -8.03
CA ALA A 68 -6.82 6.63 -7.61
C ALA A 68 -5.99 5.52 -8.29
N VAL A 69 -6.47 4.27 -8.26
CA VAL A 69 -5.80 3.15 -8.94
C VAL A 69 -5.77 3.37 -10.45
N SER A 70 -6.89 3.75 -11.07
CA SER A 70 -6.94 4.00 -12.53
C SER A 70 -5.93 5.06 -12.97
N ARG A 71 -5.85 6.19 -12.26
CA ARG A 71 -4.85 7.24 -12.53
C ARG A 71 -3.43 6.71 -12.39
N THR A 72 -3.15 5.94 -11.34
CA THR A 72 -1.84 5.33 -11.11
C THR A 72 -1.43 4.40 -12.25
N ILE A 73 -2.33 3.53 -12.71
CA ILE A 73 -2.05 2.61 -13.81
C ILE A 73 -1.82 3.37 -15.11
N VAL A 74 -2.62 4.37 -15.43
CA VAL A 74 -2.41 5.21 -16.63
C VAL A 74 -1.04 5.89 -16.60
N GLU A 75 -0.63 6.44 -15.45
CA GLU A 75 0.68 7.08 -15.31
C GLU A 75 1.84 6.10 -15.42
N LEU A 76 1.70 4.90 -14.84
CA LEU A 76 2.72 3.84 -14.92
C LEU A 76 2.82 3.23 -16.32
N THR A 77 1.70 3.09 -17.05
CA THR A 77 1.72 2.63 -18.45
C THR A 77 2.38 3.64 -19.36
N LYS A 78 2.14 4.94 -19.16
CA LYS A 78 2.85 6.01 -19.90
C LYS A 78 4.35 6.03 -19.66
N LYS A 79 4.79 5.48 -18.52
CA LYS A 79 6.21 5.29 -18.16
C LYS A 79 6.75 3.93 -18.62
N GLU A 80 5.95 3.12 -19.30
CA GLU A 80 6.31 1.77 -19.75
C GLU A 80 6.68 0.80 -18.62
N PHE A 81 6.34 1.11 -17.36
CA PHE A 81 6.62 0.23 -16.21
C PHE A 81 5.58 -0.87 -16.03
N VAL A 82 4.36 -0.66 -16.53
CA VAL A 82 3.28 -1.66 -16.47
C VAL A 82 2.59 -1.80 -17.80
N LYS A 83 2.14 -3.01 -18.10
CA LYS A 83 1.31 -3.30 -19.28
C LYS A 83 0.16 -4.22 -18.91
N TYR A 84 -0.86 -4.22 -19.76
CA TYR A 84 -1.93 -5.21 -19.67
C TYR A 84 -1.46 -6.54 -20.25
N SER A 85 -1.74 -7.65 -19.56
CA SER A 85 -1.51 -9.01 -20.07
C SER A 85 -2.34 -9.23 -21.34
N GLU A 86 -1.78 -9.86 -22.36
CA GLU A 86 -2.43 -10.08 -23.67
C GLU A 86 -3.59 -11.11 -23.63
N THR A 87 -3.93 -11.64 -22.46
CA THR A 87 -4.98 -12.65 -22.32
C THR A 87 -6.40 -12.10 -22.49
N TYR A 88 -6.99 -12.48 -23.63
CA TYR A 88 -8.40 -12.49 -24.06
C TYR A 88 -9.09 -11.13 -24.39
N PRO A 89 -9.33 -10.85 -25.70
CA PRO A 89 -10.07 -9.67 -26.19
C PRO A 89 -11.50 -9.52 -25.65
N SER A 90 -12.11 -10.59 -25.12
CA SER A 90 -13.54 -10.62 -24.80
C SER A 90 -13.90 -10.08 -23.41
N ARG A 91 -12.94 -9.77 -22.53
CA ARG A 91 -13.23 -9.32 -21.16
C ARG A 91 -12.24 -8.26 -20.64
N LYS A 92 -12.34 -7.03 -21.15
CA LYS A 92 -11.63 -5.83 -20.64
C LYS A 92 -11.67 -5.65 -19.11
N TYR A 93 -12.69 -6.18 -18.43
CA TYR A 93 -12.84 -6.08 -16.97
C TYR A 93 -11.98 -7.09 -16.16
N ARG A 94 -11.38 -8.10 -16.81
CA ARG A 94 -10.52 -9.11 -16.19
C ARG A 94 -9.06 -9.02 -16.63
N THR A 95 -8.71 -8.00 -17.40
CA THR A 95 -7.35 -7.84 -17.92
C THR A 95 -6.41 -7.57 -16.75
N ARG A 96 -5.43 -8.47 -16.56
CA ARG A 96 -4.41 -8.33 -15.53
C ARG A 96 -3.40 -7.28 -15.97
N ILE A 97 -2.90 -6.54 -15.00
CA ILE A 97 -1.80 -5.61 -15.17
C ILE A 97 -0.55 -6.33 -14.65
N ILE A 98 0.54 -6.26 -15.40
CA ILE A 98 1.83 -6.88 -15.07
C ILE A 98 2.94 -5.83 -15.18
N LEU A 99 4.04 -6.07 -14.46
CA LEU A 99 5.27 -5.29 -14.66
C LEU A 99 5.90 -5.64 -16.02
N THR A 100 6.45 -4.63 -16.70
CA THR A 100 7.40 -4.83 -17.80
C THR A 100 8.78 -5.20 -17.24
N GLU A 101 9.77 -5.47 -18.10
CA GLU A 101 11.15 -5.67 -17.62
C GLU A 101 11.69 -4.41 -16.92
N GLU A 102 11.51 -3.22 -17.52
CA GLU A 102 11.88 -1.95 -16.88
C GLU A 102 11.08 -1.72 -15.57
N GLY A 103 9.80 -2.09 -15.56
CA GLY A 103 8.98 -2.06 -14.35
C GLY A 103 9.52 -2.94 -13.22
N LYS A 104 10.08 -4.11 -13.54
CA LYS A 104 10.73 -4.99 -12.55
C LYS A 104 12.00 -4.38 -11.99
N GLU A 105 12.82 -3.74 -12.81
CA GLU A 105 14.03 -3.04 -12.36
C GLU A 105 13.69 -1.91 -11.39
N ILE A 106 12.70 -1.08 -11.72
CA ILE A 106 12.20 -0.02 -10.83
C ILE A 106 11.59 -0.62 -9.55
N ASN A 107 10.84 -1.71 -9.66
CA ASN A 107 10.28 -2.40 -8.50
C ASN A 107 11.37 -2.93 -7.55
N ASN A 108 12.51 -3.39 -8.07
CA ASN A 108 13.64 -3.80 -7.23
C ASN A 108 14.19 -2.63 -6.41
N GLN A 109 14.34 -1.45 -7.02
CA GLN A 109 14.76 -0.23 -6.30
C GLN A 109 13.74 0.18 -5.22
N ILE A 110 12.44 0.03 -5.50
CA ILE A 110 11.38 0.24 -4.51
C ILE A 110 11.52 -0.76 -3.36
N ASN A 111 11.72 -2.04 -3.64
CA ASN A 111 11.86 -3.08 -2.62
C ASN A 111 13.07 -2.85 -1.72
N GLU A 112 14.20 -2.43 -2.27
CA GLU A 112 15.38 -2.05 -1.50
C GLU A 112 15.10 -0.86 -0.58
N ALA A 113 14.42 0.18 -1.08
CA ALA A 113 14.03 1.33 -0.29
C ALA A 113 13.04 0.95 0.84
N ILE A 114 12.07 0.08 0.55
CA ILE A 114 11.13 -0.45 1.53
C ILE A 114 11.89 -1.25 2.60
N ALA A 115 12.76 -2.17 2.22
CA ALA A 115 13.54 -2.97 3.16
C ALA A 115 14.36 -2.08 4.09
N LYS A 116 15.09 -1.10 3.54
CA LYS A 116 15.86 -0.14 4.32
C LYS A 116 14.98 0.67 5.28
N ALA A 117 13.82 1.15 4.83
CA ALA A 117 12.91 1.94 5.66
C ALA A 117 12.34 1.09 6.81
N VAL A 118 11.85 -0.12 6.51
CA VAL A 118 11.25 -1.03 7.50
C VAL A 118 12.29 -1.48 8.53
N THR A 119 13.48 -1.91 8.09
CA THR A 119 14.56 -2.32 8.99
C THR A 119 14.98 -1.19 9.93
N ASN A 120 15.15 0.04 9.41
CA ASN A 120 15.57 1.16 10.25
C ASN A 120 14.47 1.65 11.20
N ALA A 121 13.21 1.64 10.78
CA ALA A 121 12.08 2.08 11.60
C ALA A 121 11.88 1.20 12.85
N SER A 122 12.42 -0.01 12.83
CA SER A 122 12.18 -1.03 13.84
C SER A 122 13.48 -1.57 14.46
N LYS A 123 14.65 -0.98 14.15
CA LYS A 123 15.98 -1.50 14.51
C LYS A 123 16.21 -1.79 16.00
N SER A 124 15.45 -1.15 16.88
CA SER A 124 15.53 -1.32 18.33
C SER A 124 14.57 -2.38 18.86
N LEU A 125 13.75 -2.99 18.00
CA LEU A 125 12.75 -3.98 18.35
C LEU A 125 13.23 -5.39 17.98
N ASP A 126 13.07 -6.32 18.91
CA ASP A 126 13.26 -7.74 18.66
C ASP A 126 12.06 -8.38 17.91
N GLU A 127 12.20 -9.66 17.53
CA GLU A 127 11.17 -10.37 16.77
C GLU A 127 9.87 -10.59 17.54
N ASP A 128 9.91 -10.73 18.86
CA ASP A 128 8.72 -10.96 19.67
C ASP A 128 7.97 -9.65 19.94
N GLU A 129 8.69 -8.54 20.13
CA GLU A 129 8.11 -7.19 20.16
C GLU A 129 7.41 -6.86 18.84
N ARG A 130 8.03 -7.17 17.69
CA ARG A 130 7.45 -6.98 16.36
C ARG A 130 6.17 -7.79 16.18
N LYS A 131 6.21 -9.09 16.49
CA LYS A 131 5.03 -9.98 16.39
C LYS A 131 3.91 -9.49 17.27
N ASN A 132 4.22 -9.09 18.51
CA ASN A 132 3.22 -8.56 19.44
C ASN A 132 2.61 -7.25 18.94
N PHE A 133 3.42 -6.32 18.43
CA PHE A 133 2.94 -5.08 17.84
C PHE A 133 1.95 -5.35 16.70
N TYR A 134 2.34 -6.15 15.70
CA TYR A 134 1.46 -6.41 14.55
C TYR A 134 0.19 -7.17 14.95
N ARG A 135 0.29 -8.14 15.87
CA ARG A 135 -0.89 -8.85 16.38
C ARG A 135 -1.90 -7.89 17.02
N VAL A 136 -1.44 -7.04 17.94
CA VAL A 136 -2.31 -6.10 18.66
C VAL A 136 -2.84 -5.03 17.70
N PHE A 137 -1.98 -4.47 16.85
CA PHE A 137 -2.35 -3.42 15.90
C PHE A 137 -3.40 -3.93 14.91
N PHE A 138 -3.21 -5.11 14.32
CA PHE A 138 -4.19 -5.70 13.40
C PHE A 138 -5.52 -6.03 14.07
N TYR A 139 -5.51 -6.46 15.32
CA TYR A 139 -6.73 -6.68 16.06
C TYR A 139 -7.51 -5.38 16.30
N ILE A 140 -6.81 -4.30 16.64
CA ILE A 140 -7.42 -2.97 16.79
C ILE A 140 -8.01 -2.50 15.45
N THR A 141 -7.25 -2.59 14.34
CA THR A 141 -7.74 -2.13 13.03
C THR A 141 -8.91 -2.96 12.52
N TYR A 142 -8.91 -4.27 12.76
CA TYR A 142 -10.05 -5.14 12.46
C TYR A 142 -11.31 -4.70 13.22
N ASN A 143 -11.20 -4.42 14.52
CA ASN A 143 -12.33 -3.94 15.30
C ASN A 143 -12.85 -2.57 14.81
N LEU A 144 -11.94 -1.69 14.36
CA LEU A 144 -12.33 -0.40 13.75
C LEU A 144 -13.11 -0.61 12.45
N GLU A 145 -12.68 -1.53 11.59
CA GLU A 145 -13.41 -1.89 10.36
C GLU A 145 -14.82 -2.39 10.67
N MET A 146 -14.96 -3.29 11.66
CA MET A 146 -16.26 -3.80 12.10
C MET A 146 -17.20 -2.69 12.59
N ILE A 147 -16.68 -1.69 13.31
CA ILE A 147 -17.46 -0.52 13.76
C ILE A 147 -17.89 0.34 12.57
N CYS A 148 -17.00 0.56 11.58
CA CYS A 148 -17.36 1.29 10.38
C CYS A 148 -18.46 0.58 9.58
N ASP A 149 -18.36 -0.74 9.43
CA ASP A 149 -19.33 -1.55 8.72
C ASP A 149 -20.70 -1.54 9.41
N SER A 150 -20.74 -1.54 10.76
CA SER A 150 -22.02 -1.42 11.47
C SER A 150 -22.74 -0.10 11.16
N TYR A 151 -22.00 1.01 11.03
CA TYR A 151 -22.60 2.30 10.66
C TYR A 151 -23.10 2.37 9.21
N LEU A 152 -22.55 1.54 8.32
CA LEU A 152 -23.01 1.45 6.94
C LEU A 152 -24.25 0.58 6.79
N ASN A 153 -24.40 -0.45 7.63
CA ASN A 153 -25.54 -1.37 7.61
C ASN A 153 -26.79 -0.85 8.36
N GLU A 154 -26.63 0.17 9.20
CA GLU A 154 -27.73 0.87 9.89
C GLU A 154 -28.40 1.97 9.01
N LYS A 155 -27.91 2.19 7.79
CA LYS A 155 -28.46 3.11 6.80
C LYS A 155 -29.14 2.37 5.65
#